data_AF-A0A811VHG9-F1
#
_entry.id   AF-A0A811VHG9-F1
#
_cell.length_a   1.000
_cell.length_b   1.000
_cell.length_c   1.000
_cell.angle_alpha   90.00
_cell.angle_beta   90.00
_cell.angle_gamma   90.00
#
_symmetry.space_group_name_H-M   'P 1'
#
loop_
_entity.id
_entity.type
_entity.pdbx_description
1 polymer ?
#
loop_
_entity_poly.entity_id
_entity_poly.type
_entity_poly.pdbx_seq_one_letter_code
_entity_poly.pdbx_strand_id
1 'polypeptide(L)'
;MRSDDTFLEWLDTLAVYGIAMLKNSPLDIGVVKSLANRIGFIRRTTYGEEFSVRSRPGAKNYSYLSKPLPLHTDLPYYEYKPSVTLLHTLEQSRSKGGWNTLVDAFNIADQLRAQHPEHFKNLSQTLVNWCDIGADADKFFHNMWRAPVINLDATGKYVRINHSVPQRDSHFSIDVDKVVPWYEANATFVRMAHEQSVSFKTVPGDVLSFNNLRMLHGRTGYDDSERNVRHIVGGFVDWDIVYSRMRVLKRATVSIEETESAGQHMAVQA
;
A
#
# COMPACT_ATOMS: atom_id res chain seq x y z
N MET A 1 20.19 1.94 5.64
CA MET A 1 19.34 1.56 6.80
C MET A 1 20.14 1.09 8.02
N ARG A 2 21.31 1.68 8.32
CA ARG A 2 22.06 1.41 9.56
C ARG A 2 21.99 2.58 10.55
N SER A 3 21.92 3.81 10.03
CA SER A 3 21.60 5.02 10.83
C SER A 3 20.11 5.04 11.19
N ASP A 4 19.83 5.45 12.42
CA ASP A 4 18.47 5.68 12.93
C ASP A 4 17.87 6.98 12.40
N ASP A 5 18.67 8.00 12.07
CA ASP A 5 18.17 9.25 11.47
C ASP A 5 17.62 9.01 10.07
N THR A 6 18.39 8.32 9.21
CA THR A 6 17.91 7.94 7.86
C THR A 6 16.70 7.00 7.94
N PHE A 7 16.61 6.19 9.00
CA PHE A 7 15.47 5.32 9.22
C PHE A 7 14.22 6.10 9.56
N LEU A 8 14.37 7.07 10.47
CA LEU A 8 13.31 7.96 10.87
C LEU A 8 12.84 8.82 9.68
N GLU A 9 13.76 9.37 8.90
CA GLU A 9 13.46 10.13 7.68
C GLU A 9 12.61 9.32 6.70
N TRP A 10 12.94 8.04 6.48
CA TRP A 10 12.13 7.15 5.64
C TRP A 10 10.71 6.97 6.18
N LEU A 11 10.56 6.73 7.49
CA LEU A 11 9.25 6.54 8.12
C LEU A 11 8.43 7.85 8.15
N ASP A 12 9.06 8.99 8.42
CA ASP A 12 8.41 10.30 8.38
C ASP A 12 7.96 10.66 6.95
N THR A 13 8.81 10.41 5.94
CA THR A 13 8.44 10.58 4.53
C THR A 13 7.22 9.73 4.18
N LEU A 14 7.23 8.47 4.58
CA LEU A 14 6.12 7.55 4.35
C LEU A 14 4.84 7.99 5.06
N ALA A 15 4.93 8.50 6.29
CA ALA A 15 3.78 8.97 7.07
C ALA A 15 3.15 10.24 6.48
N VAL A 16 3.97 11.21 6.06
CA VAL A 16 3.51 12.50 5.53
C VAL A 16 2.97 12.35 4.11
N TYR A 17 3.77 11.77 3.22
CA TYR A 17 3.46 11.71 1.79
C TYR A 17 2.70 10.44 1.39
N GLY A 18 2.64 9.42 2.25
CA GLY A 18 1.99 8.16 1.95
C GLY A 18 2.82 7.24 1.03
N ILE A 19 4.03 7.64 0.64
CA ILE A 19 4.93 6.89 -0.24
C ILE A 19 6.38 7.25 0.09
N ALA A 20 7.27 6.26 0.04
CA ALA A 20 8.71 6.45 0.13
C ALA A 20 9.43 5.36 -0.68
N MET A 21 10.64 5.66 -1.16
CA MET A 21 11.45 4.71 -1.92
C MET A 21 12.87 4.66 -1.38
N LEU A 22 13.30 3.48 -0.94
CA LEU A 22 14.69 3.21 -0.59
C LEU A 22 15.42 2.71 -1.84
N LYS A 23 16.63 3.21 -2.07
CA LYS A 23 17.47 2.85 -3.21
C LYS A 23 18.62 1.94 -2.78
N ASN A 24 19.12 1.14 -3.73
CA ASN A 24 20.33 0.34 -3.58
C ASN A 24 20.30 -0.64 -2.39
N SER A 25 19.14 -1.25 -2.14
CA SER A 25 19.03 -2.36 -1.18
C SER A 25 19.73 -3.61 -1.73
N PRO A 26 20.28 -4.49 -0.87
CA PRO A 26 20.83 -5.76 -1.32
C PRO A 26 19.81 -6.57 -2.12
N LEU A 27 20.24 -7.27 -3.18
CA LEU A 27 19.36 -8.13 -3.97
C LEU A 27 19.10 -9.47 -3.25
N ASP A 28 18.49 -9.38 -2.07
CA ASP A 28 18.18 -10.49 -1.19
C ASP A 28 16.68 -10.54 -0.85
N ILE A 29 16.14 -11.75 -0.77
CA ILE A 29 14.70 -11.96 -0.50
C ILE A 29 14.30 -11.50 0.91
N GLY A 30 15.21 -11.56 1.88
CA GLY A 30 14.96 -11.21 3.28
C GLY A 30 15.02 -9.72 3.60
N VAL A 31 15.25 -8.85 2.61
CA VAL A 31 15.26 -7.38 2.81
C VAL A 31 13.92 -6.88 3.37
N VAL A 32 12.80 -7.36 2.84
CA VAL A 32 11.46 -6.92 3.29
C VAL A 32 11.23 -7.30 4.75
N LYS A 33 11.45 -8.57 5.11
CA LYS A 33 11.37 -9.03 6.50
C LYS A 33 12.33 -8.30 7.43
N SER A 34 13.56 -8.02 6.99
CA SER A 34 14.53 -7.26 7.78
C SER A 34 14.08 -5.84 8.06
N LEU A 35 13.52 -5.15 7.06
CA LEU A 35 12.94 -3.82 7.21
C LEU A 35 11.73 -3.83 8.15
N ALA A 36 10.81 -4.78 7.97
CA ALA A 36 9.64 -4.95 8.81
C ALA A 36 10.01 -5.22 10.27
N ASN A 37 11.01 -6.06 10.53
CA ASN A 37 11.51 -6.34 11.88
C ASN A 37 12.28 -5.17 12.49
N ARG A 38 12.90 -4.30 11.68
CA ARG A 38 13.49 -3.04 12.18
C ARG A 38 12.42 -2.03 12.59
N ILE A 39 11.23 -2.09 11.96
CA ILE A 39 10.05 -1.32 12.40
C ILE A 39 9.51 -1.93 13.70
N GLY A 40 9.24 -3.24 13.69
CA GLY A 40 8.83 -4.01 14.85
C GLY A 40 8.61 -5.46 14.50
N PHE A 41 7.63 -5.73 13.63
CA PHE A 41 7.36 -7.06 13.10
C PHE A 41 6.59 -6.98 11.78
N ILE A 42 6.73 -8.03 10.98
CA ILE A 42 5.98 -8.19 9.73
C ILE A 42 4.53 -8.62 9.98
N ARG A 43 3.59 -8.05 9.22
CA ARG A 43 2.16 -8.38 9.29
C ARG A 43 1.89 -9.65 8.50
N ARG A 44 1.61 -10.75 9.21
CA ARG A 44 1.19 -12.02 8.60
C ARG A 44 -0.23 -11.95 8.06
N THR A 45 -0.46 -12.55 6.90
CA THR A 45 -1.76 -12.67 6.24
C THR A 45 -2.06 -14.14 5.89
N THR A 46 -3.21 -14.41 5.27
CA THR A 46 -3.53 -15.70 4.65
C THR A 46 -2.52 -16.13 3.58
N TYR A 47 -1.76 -15.17 3.02
CA TYR A 47 -0.68 -15.40 2.04
C TYR A 47 0.72 -15.46 2.68
N GLY A 48 0.81 -15.61 4.00
CA GLY A 48 2.08 -15.66 4.73
C GLY A 48 2.58 -14.30 5.21
N GLU A 49 3.85 -14.25 5.60
CA GLU A 49 4.55 -13.02 6.04
C GLU A 49 5.10 -12.23 4.86
N GLU A 50 5.68 -12.94 3.89
CA GLU A 50 6.22 -12.39 2.65
C GLU A 50 5.56 -13.09 1.47
N PHE A 51 5.38 -12.37 0.37
CA PHE A 51 4.86 -12.91 -0.87
C PHE A 51 5.80 -12.60 -2.03
N SER A 52 6.01 -13.57 -2.91
CA SER A 52 6.87 -13.44 -4.09
C SER A 52 6.01 -13.27 -5.35
N VAL A 53 6.03 -12.05 -5.89
CA VAL A 53 5.36 -11.70 -7.14
C VAL A 53 6.27 -12.03 -8.31
N ARG A 54 6.07 -13.23 -8.86
CA ARG A 54 6.61 -13.72 -10.13
C ARG A 54 5.45 -14.24 -10.98
N SER A 55 5.52 -14.11 -12.30
CA SER A 55 4.54 -14.79 -13.15
C SER A 55 4.67 -16.30 -12.96
N ARG A 56 3.54 -16.97 -12.74
CA ARG A 56 3.48 -18.44 -12.64
C ARG A 56 2.44 -18.96 -13.63
N PRO A 57 2.76 -20.00 -14.42
CA PRO A 57 1.75 -20.68 -15.23
C PRO A 57 0.58 -21.14 -14.35
N GLY A 58 -0.65 -20.80 -14.72
CA GLY A 58 -1.87 -21.22 -13.99
C GLY A 58 -2.21 -20.43 -12.72
N ALA A 59 -1.59 -19.28 -12.46
CA ALA A 59 -1.91 -18.48 -11.27
C ALA A 59 -3.36 -17.95 -11.28
N LYS A 60 -4.05 -18.12 -10.13
CA LYS A 60 -5.41 -17.59 -9.91
C LYS A 60 -5.42 -16.14 -9.41
N ASN A 61 -4.37 -15.72 -8.69
CA ASN A 61 -4.25 -14.35 -8.21
C ASN A 61 -3.68 -13.45 -9.34
N TYR A 62 -4.36 -12.34 -9.58
CA TYR A 62 -4.09 -11.41 -10.67
C TYR A 62 -2.67 -10.79 -10.58
N SER A 63 -2.13 -10.63 -9.37
CA SER A 63 -0.78 -10.06 -9.16
C SER A 63 0.33 -10.92 -9.78
N TYR A 64 0.11 -12.24 -9.90
CA TYR A 64 1.01 -13.23 -10.51
C TYR A 64 0.77 -13.43 -12.02
N LEU A 65 -0.04 -12.57 -12.65
CA LEU A 65 -0.17 -12.52 -14.10
C LEU A 65 0.70 -11.39 -14.66
N SER A 66 1.19 -11.54 -15.89
CA SER A 66 1.92 -10.49 -16.61
C SER A 66 1.00 -9.40 -17.19
N LYS A 67 -0.32 -9.53 -16.97
CA LYS A 67 -1.35 -8.58 -17.40
C LYS A 67 -1.30 -7.25 -16.60
N PRO A 68 -1.89 -6.16 -17.13
CA PRO A 68 -2.01 -4.91 -16.40
C PRO A 68 -2.85 -5.09 -15.14
N LEU A 69 -2.31 -4.70 -13.99
CA LEU A 69 -3.02 -4.67 -12.73
C LEU A 69 -3.61 -3.26 -12.54
N PRO A 70 -4.95 -3.10 -12.57
CA PRO A 70 -5.58 -1.79 -12.38
C PRO A 70 -5.24 -1.15 -11.05
N LEU A 71 -5.51 0.15 -10.92
CA LEU A 71 -5.39 0.85 -9.65
C LEU A 71 -6.26 0.16 -8.59
N HIS A 72 -5.66 -0.19 -7.46
CA HIS A 72 -6.32 -0.88 -6.36
C HIS A 72 -5.60 -0.62 -5.04
N THR A 73 -6.26 -1.01 -3.96
CA THR A 73 -5.63 -1.24 -2.66
C THR A 73 -5.58 -2.73 -2.36
N ASP A 74 -4.53 -3.18 -1.70
CA ASP A 74 -4.38 -4.59 -1.31
C ASP A 74 -5.35 -4.99 -0.20
N LEU A 75 -5.87 -6.21 -0.30
CA LEU A 75 -6.59 -6.90 0.78
C LEU A 75 -7.81 -6.14 1.36
N PRO A 76 -8.71 -5.54 0.55
CA PRO A 76 -9.87 -4.78 1.07
C PRO A 76 -10.90 -5.63 1.84
N TYR A 77 -10.78 -6.96 1.75
CA TYR A 77 -11.59 -7.98 2.42
C TYR A 77 -11.15 -8.29 3.86
N TYR A 78 -10.12 -7.62 4.37
CA TYR A 78 -9.78 -7.67 5.80
C TYR A 78 -10.48 -6.53 6.55
N GLU A 79 -11.14 -6.86 7.67
CA GLU A 79 -11.64 -5.86 8.62
C GLU A 79 -10.51 -4.92 9.06
N TYR A 80 -9.45 -5.52 9.59
CA TYR A 80 -8.17 -4.86 9.87
C TYR A 80 -7.19 -5.09 8.72
N LYS A 81 -7.29 -4.20 7.73
CA LYS A 81 -6.53 -4.23 6.48
C LYS A 81 -5.06 -3.83 6.72
N PRO A 82 -4.07 -4.60 6.21
CA PRO A 82 -2.66 -4.23 6.33
C PRO A 82 -2.42 -2.85 5.74
N SER A 83 -1.74 -2.00 6.50
CA SER A 83 -1.83 -0.57 6.26
C SER A 83 -0.65 0.05 5.52
N VAL A 84 0.52 -0.59 5.58
CA VAL A 84 1.71 -0.23 4.81
C VAL A 84 2.16 -1.44 4.00
N THR A 85 2.38 -1.23 2.70
CA THR A 85 2.93 -2.23 1.80
C THR A 85 4.40 -1.90 1.51
N LEU A 86 5.26 -2.91 1.56
CA LEU A 86 6.66 -2.86 1.15
C LEU A 86 6.84 -3.76 -0.07
N LEU A 87 7.44 -3.25 -1.14
CA LEU A 87 7.71 -3.98 -2.39
C LEU A 87 9.18 -3.82 -2.79
N HIS A 88 9.97 -4.88 -2.64
CA HIS A 88 11.37 -4.93 -3.02
C HIS A 88 11.53 -5.50 -4.44
N THR A 89 12.11 -4.72 -5.34
CA THR A 89 12.41 -5.16 -6.71
C THR A 89 13.73 -5.92 -6.72
N LEU A 90 13.68 -7.23 -6.91
CA LEU A 90 14.88 -8.06 -7.08
C LEU A 90 15.28 -8.15 -8.55
N GLU A 91 14.29 -8.33 -9.42
CA GLU A 91 14.48 -8.37 -10.87
C GLU A 91 13.36 -7.57 -11.54
N GLN A 92 13.71 -6.80 -12.57
CA GLN A 92 12.75 -6.01 -13.33
C GLN A 92 12.71 -6.49 -14.78
N SER A 93 11.51 -6.58 -15.35
CA SER A 93 11.33 -6.91 -16.75
C SER A 93 11.98 -5.85 -17.65
N ARG A 94 12.76 -6.31 -18.64
CA ARG A 94 13.37 -5.52 -19.71
C ARG A 94 12.36 -5.07 -20.77
N SER A 95 11.11 -5.51 -20.68
CA SER A 95 10.04 -5.08 -21.59
C SER A 95 9.73 -3.58 -21.43
N LYS A 96 8.99 -3.02 -22.40
CA LYS A 96 8.46 -1.65 -22.33
C LYS A 96 7.46 -1.46 -21.19
N GLY A 97 6.92 -2.54 -20.66
CA GLY A 97 5.91 -2.59 -19.61
C GLY A 97 6.46 -2.69 -18.18
N GLY A 98 5.58 -3.04 -17.24
CA GLY A 98 5.93 -3.29 -15.84
C GLY A 98 6.14 -2.03 -15.01
N TRP A 99 5.65 -0.90 -15.50
CA TRP A 99 5.64 0.38 -14.80
C TRP A 99 4.64 0.32 -13.66
N ASN A 100 5.04 0.82 -12.49
CA ASN A 100 4.13 1.00 -11.37
C ASN A 100 3.31 2.27 -11.61
N THR A 101 2.05 2.25 -11.23
CA THR A 101 1.16 3.43 -11.20
C THR A 101 0.70 3.65 -9.77
N LEU A 102 0.70 4.90 -9.29
CA LEU A 102 0.21 5.26 -7.96
C LEU A 102 -0.57 6.58 -7.98
N VAL A 103 -1.57 6.69 -7.11
CA VAL A 103 -2.34 7.93 -6.91
C VAL A 103 -2.79 8.05 -5.46
N ASP A 104 -2.83 9.28 -4.96
CA ASP A 104 -3.38 9.60 -3.64
C ASP A 104 -4.91 9.64 -3.69
N ALA A 105 -5.55 8.56 -3.24
CA ALA A 105 -7.01 8.48 -3.31
C ALA A 105 -7.73 9.26 -2.21
N PHE A 106 -7.05 9.76 -1.18
CA PHE A 106 -7.67 10.74 -0.27
C PHE A 106 -7.83 12.08 -0.99
N ASN A 107 -6.82 12.50 -1.75
CA ASN A 107 -6.93 13.70 -2.60
C ASN A 107 -8.01 13.55 -3.69
N ILE A 108 -8.10 12.38 -4.34
CA ILE A 108 -9.20 12.10 -5.29
C ILE A 108 -10.56 12.15 -4.59
N ALA A 109 -10.68 11.60 -3.38
CA ALA A 109 -11.90 11.65 -2.59
C ALA A 109 -12.30 13.09 -2.20
N ASP A 110 -11.34 13.96 -1.85
CA ASP A 110 -11.59 15.37 -1.58
C ASP A 110 -12.07 16.13 -2.82
N GLN A 111 -11.45 15.88 -3.97
CA GLN A 111 -11.91 16.45 -5.25
C GLN A 111 -13.31 15.96 -5.62
N LEU A 112 -13.58 14.66 -5.45
CA LEU A 112 -14.89 14.07 -5.68
C LEU A 112 -15.94 14.70 -4.73
N ARG A 113 -15.59 14.94 -3.47
CA ARG A 113 -16.46 15.63 -2.49
C ARG A 113 -16.82 17.04 -2.94
N ALA A 114 -15.84 17.79 -3.47
CA ALA A 114 -16.03 19.17 -3.90
C ALA A 114 -16.79 19.27 -5.24
N GLN A 115 -16.45 18.42 -6.21
CA GLN A 115 -16.94 18.52 -7.59
C GLN A 115 -18.22 17.70 -7.84
N HIS A 116 -18.36 16.58 -7.12
CA HIS A 116 -19.44 15.61 -7.29
C HIS A 116 -19.95 15.09 -5.92
N PRO A 117 -20.55 15.96 -5.07
CA PRO A 117 -20.89 15.62 -3.69
C PRO A 117 -21.81 14.38 -3.57
N GLU A 118 -22.75 14.18 -4.49
CA GLU A 118 -23.59 12.97 -4.51
C GLU A 118 -22.80 11.70 -4.85
N HIS A 119 -21.80 11.77 -5.72
CA HIS A 119 -20.90 10.64 -5.97
C HIS A 119 -20.06 10.32 -4.75
N PHE A 120 -19.53 11.34 -4.07
CA PHE A 120 -18.82 11.15 -2.81
C PHE A 120 -19.71 10.47 -1.76
N LYS A 121 -20.96 10.93 -1.61
CA LYS A 121 -21.94 10.34 -0.70
C LYS A 121 -22.23 8.88 -1.04
N ASN A 122 -22.48 8.57 -2.31
CA ASN A 122 -22.70 7.20 -2.77
C ASN A 122 -21.50 6.30 -2.41
N LEU A 123 -20.26 6.74 -2.66
CA LEU A 123 -19.06 5.94 -2.39
C LEU A 123 -18.68 5.85 -0.90
N SER A 124 -19.11 6.79 -0.08
CA SER A 124 -18.82 6.81 1.37
C SER A 124 -19.88 6.14 2.23
N GLN A 125 -21.10 5.95 1.71
CA GLN A 125 -22.21 5.39 2.47
C GLN A 125 -22.66 4.01 1.98
N THR A 126 -22.42 3.68 0.71
CA THR A 126 -22.87 2.41 0.14
C THR A 126 -21.92 1.29 0.53
N LEU A 127 -22.44 0.30 1.25
CA LEU A 127 -21.69 -0.88 1.65
C LEU A 127 -21.42 -1.80 0.47
N VAL A 128 -20.15 -2.12 0.23
CA VAL A 128 -19.68 -3.04 -0.81
C VAL A 128 -19.11 -4.29 -0.14
N ASN A 129 -19.40 -5.46 -0.71
CA ASN A 129 -18.79 -6.72 -0.28
C ASN A 129 -17.43 -6.85 -0.95
N TRP A 130 -16.37 -6.94 -0.15
CA TRP A 130 -15.02 -7.26 -0.58
C TRP A 130 -14.72 -8.70 -0.19
N CYS A 131 -14.31 -9.53 -1.14
CA CYS A 131 -14.19 -10.97 -0.91
C CYS A 131 -12.91 -11.55 -1.55
N ASP A 132 -12.34 -12.55 -0.89
CA ASP A 132 -11.29 -13.39 -1.43
C ASP A 132 -11.50 -14.84 -0.97
N ILE A 133 -11.71 -15.72 -1.95
CA ILE A 133 -11.95 -17.16 -1.73
C ILE A 133 -10.85 -17.91 -2.44
N GLY A 134 -10.07 -18.68 -1.68
CA GLY A 134 -8.90 -19.32 -2.24
C GLY A 134 -8.25 -20.32 -1.31
N ALA A 135 -7.10 -20.80 -1.77
CA ALA A 135 -6.21 -21.63 -0.99
C ALA A 135 -4.77 -21.19 -1.24
N ASP A 136 -3.96 -21.19 -0.20
CA ASP A 136 -2.51 -20.98 -0.28
C ASP A 136 -1.81 -21.99 0.64
N ALA A 137 -0.86 -22.73 0.07
CA ALA A 137 -0.28 -23.93 0.68
C ALA A 137 -1.35 -24.91 1.21
N ASP A 138 -1.37 -25.16 2.53
CA ASP A 138 -2.28 -26.06 3.24
C ASP A 138 -3.53 -25.35 3.78
N LYS A 139 -3.71 -24.06 3.51
CA LYS A 139 -4.78 -23.24 4.06
C LYS A 139 -5.83 -22.91 3.01
N PHE A 140 -7.08 -23.12 3.38
CA PHE A 140 -8.24 -22.64 2.64
C PHE A 140 -8.82 -21.42 3.35
N PHE A 141 -9.25 -20.41 2.60
CA PHE A 141 -9.84 -19.20 3.17
C PHE A 141 -11.02 -18.71 2.34
N HIS A 142 -11.95 -18.07 3.04
CA HIS A 142 -13.08 -17.35 2.49
C HIS A 142 -13.20 -16.07 3.31
N ASN A 143 -12.42 -15.07 2.95
CA ASN A 143 -12.40 -13.79 3.63
C ASN A 143 -13.46 -12.89 3.03
N MET A 144 -14.27 -12.25 3.86
CA MET A 144 -15.26 -11.27 3.43
C MET A 144 -15.27 -10.11 4.41
N TRP A 145 -15.28 -8.89 3.85
CA TRP A 145 -15.50 -7.68 4.63
C TRP A 145 -16.43 -6.74 3.87
N ARG A 146 -17.37 -6.15 4.59
CA ARG A 146 -18.39 -5.28 4.02
C ARG A 146 -18.15 -3.83 4.47
N ALA A 147 -17.75 -2.98 3.54
CA ALA A 147 -17.47 -1.58 3.81
C ALA A 147 -17.58 -0.71 2.55
N PRO A 148 -17.77 0.61 2.69
CA PRO A 148 -17.78 1.53 1.56
C PRO A 148 -16.42 1.61 0.85
N VAL A 149 -16.41 2.25 -0.32
CA VAL A 149 -15.17 2.57 -1.04
C VAL A 149 -14.38 3.63 -0.29
N ILE A 150 -15.04 4.68 0.18
CA ILE A 150 -14.43 5.76 0.96
C ILE A 150 -14.85 5.61 2.42
N ASN A 151 -13.93 5.27 3.31
CA ASN A 151 -14.25 5.04 4.72
C ASN A 151 -13.86 6.26 5.53
N LEU A 152 -14.82 6.77 6.31
CA LEU A 152 -14.63 7.91 7.21
C LEU A 152 -14.80 7.45 8.66
N ASP A 153 -14.12 8.12 9.58
CA ASP A 153 -14.37 7.99 11.02
C ASP A 153 -15.59 8.82 11.44
N ALA A 154 -15.94 8.75 12.73
CA ALA A 154 -17.06 9.50 13.30
C ALA A 154 -16.91 11.03 13.19
N THR A 155 -15.70 11.54 12.92
CA THR A 155 -15.41 12.96 12.73
C THR A 155 -15.34 13.37 11.25
N GLY A 156 -15.59 12.43 10.33
CA GLY A 156 -15.53 12.66 8.89
C GLY A 156 -14.11 12.62 8.30
N LYS A 157 -13.10 12.20 9.07
CA LYS A 157 -11.73 12.03 8.57
C LYS A 157 -11.55 10.69 7.89
N TYR A 158 -10.66 10.64 6.90
CA TYR A 158 -10.38 9.41 6.16
C TYR A 158 -9.75 8.34 7.05
N VAL A 159 -10.34 7.15 7.03
CA VAL A 159 -9.79 5.95 7.66
C VAL A 159 -9.07 5.10 6.61
N ARG A 160 -9.73 4.81 5.50
CA ARG A 160 -9.17 4.02 4.39
C ARG A 160 -9.96 4.16 3.09
N ILE A 161 -9.31 3.83 1.99
CA ILE A 161 -9.96 3.50 0.72
C ILE A 161 -10.02 1.98 0.56
N ASN A 162 -11.17 1.48 0.11
CA ASN A 162 -11.33 0.12 -0.39
C ASN A 162 -11.67 0.20 -1.87
N HIS A 163 -10.73 -0.20 -2.72
CA HIS A 163 -10.99 -0.30 -4.13
C HIS A 163 -10.15 -1.44 -4.70
N SER A 164 -10.80 -2.48 -5.19
CA SER A 164 -10.15 -3.52 -5.98
C SER A 164 -11.16 -4.24 -6.84
N VAL A 165 -10.98 -4.21 -8.17
CA VAL A 165 -11.91 -4.86 -9.10
C VAL A 165 -11.95 -6.38 -8.90
N PRO A 166 -10.81 -7.11 -8.79
CA PRO A 166 -10.83 -8.56 -8.62
C PRO A 166 -11.47 -9.04 -7.31
N GLN A 167 -11.43 -8.22 -6.25
CA GLN A 167 -11.95 -8.58 -4.93
C GLN A 167 -13.24 -7.85 -4.56
N ARG A 168 -13.86 -7.13 -5.48
CA ARG A 168 -15.24 -6.69 -5.32
C ARG A 168 -16.15 -7.85 -5.67
N ASP A 169 -16.99 -8.26 -4.72
CA ASP A 169 -17.89 -9.38 -4.90
C ASP A 169 -18.88 -9.10 -6.06
N SER A 170 -19.28 -10.16 -6.75
CA SER A 170 -20.39 -10.09 -7.71
C SER A 170 -21.72 -9.89 -7.01
N HIS A 171 -21.84 -10.31 -5.75
CA HIS A 171 -23.02 -10.05 -4.94
C HIS A 171 -22.99 -8.62 -4.37
N PHE A 172 -23.87 -7.76 -4.88
CA PHE A 172 -23.99 -6.37 -4.45
C PHE A 172 -25.33 -6.12 -3.75
N SER A 173 -25.35 -6.30 -2.42
CA SER A 173 -26.55 -6.29 -1.58
C SER A 173 -27.03 -4.88 -1.23
N ILE A 174 -27.55 -4.16 -2.22
CA ILE A 174 -28.13 -2.82 -2.08
C ILE A 174 -29.46 -2.71 -2.82
N ASP A 175 -30.22 -1.66 -2.55
CA ASP A 175 -31.47 -1.39 -3.28
C ASP A 175 -31.18 -1.16 -4.77
N VAL A 176 -32.03 -1.71 -5.65
CA VAL A 176 -31.80 -1.74 -7.10
C VAL A 176 -31.67 -0.35 -7.72
N ASP A 177 -32.40 0.63 -7.21
CA ASP A 177 -32.37 2.03 -7.62
C ASP A 177 -31.05 2.73 -7.28
N LYS A 178 -30.29 2.21 -6.31
CA LYS A 178 -28.96 2.73 -5.92
C LYS A 178 -27.81 2.12 -6.72
N VAL A 179 -28.06 1.06 -7.49
CA VAL A 179 -27.01 0.35 -8.26
C VAL A 179 -26.37 1.25 -9.31
N VAL A 180 -27.17 1.84 -10.20
CA VAL A 180 -26.66 2.72 -11.27
C VAL A 180 -25.94 3.95 -10.70
N PRO A 181 -26.54 4.71 -9.76
CA PRO A 181 -25.85 5.86 -9.14
C PRO A 181 -24.52 5.50 -8.47
N TRP A 182 -24.41 4.31 -7.90
CA TRP A 182 -23.15 3.84 -7.32
C TRP A 182 -22.09 3.54 -8.39
N TYR A 183 -22.47 2.86 -9.48
CA TYR A 183 -21.53 2.57 -10.57
C TYR A 183 -21.06 3.84 -11.30
N GLU A 184 -21.94 4.83 -11.50
CA GLU A 184 -21.56 6.14 -12.06
C GLU A 184 -20.58 6.89 -11.16
N ALA A 185 -20.83 6.88 -9.84
CA ALA A 185 -19.92 7.45 -8.86
C ALA A 185 -18.55 6.75 -8.86
N ASN A 186 -18.55 5.42 -8.87
CA ASN A 186 -17.32 4.62 -8.92
C ASN A 186 -16.55 4.82 -10.23
N ALA A 187 -17.25 4.91 -11.37
CA ALA A 187 -16.63 5.19 -12.66
C ALA A 187 -15.95 6.57 -12.68
N THR A 188 -16.59 7.60 -12.10
CA THR A 188 -16.01 8.94 -11.97
C THR A 188 -14.77 8.93 -11.08
N PHE A 189 -14.84 8.29 -9.91
CA PHE A 189 -13.69 8.13 -9.01
C PHE A 189 -12.51 7.43 -9.69
N VAL A 190 -12.76 6.30 -10.37
CA VAL A 190 -11.73 5.54 -11.09
C VAL A 190 -11.12 6.36 -12.22
N ARG A 191 -11.93 7.09 -12.99
CA ARG A 191 -11.46 7.98 -14.05
C ARG A 191 -10.54 9.07 -13.51
N MET A 192 -10.97 9.79 -12.47
CA MET A 192 -10.17 10.84 -11.82
C MET A 192 -8.85 10.28 -11.27
N ALA A 193 -8.90 9.09 -10.66
CA ALA A 193 -7.72 8.40 -10.14
C ALA A 193 -6.72 8.03 -11.25
N HIS A 194 -7.21 7.56 -12.41
CA HIS A 194 -6.36 7.26 -13.57
C HIS A 194 -5.72 8.52 -14.17
N GLU A 195 -6.51 9.58 -14.39
CA GLU A 195 -6.05 10.85 -14.97
C GLU A 195 -4.95 11.51 -14.14
N GLN A 196 -4.96 11.31 -12.82
CA GLN A 196 -4.01 11.92 -11.87
C GLN A 196 -2.95 10.93 -11.38
N SER A 197 -2.91 9.71 -11.91
CA SER A 197 -1.93 8.71 -11.49
C SER A 197 -0.53 9.03 -12.01
N VAL A 198 0.46 8.80 -11.16
CA VAL A 198 1.87 8.96 -11.49
C VAL A 198 2.45 7.59 -11.84
N SER A 199 3.20 7.53 -12.93
CA SER A 199 3.85 6.31 -13.41
C SER A 199 5.36 6.38 -13.21
N PHE A 200 5.95 5.31 -12.69
CA PHE A 200 7.40 5.18 -12.56
C PHE A 200 7.82 3.71 -12.59
N LYS A 201 9.09 3.44 -12.92
CA LYS A 201 9.63 2.07 -12.99
C LYS A 201 10.70 1.89 -11.92
N THR A 202 10.52 0.86 -11.09
CA THR A 202 11.53 0.47 -10.09
C THR A 202 12.63 -0.34 -10.75
N VAL A 203 13.85 -0.21 -10.24
CA VAL A 203 15.02 -1.00 -10.66
C VAL A 203 15.43 -1.99 -9.56
N PRO A 204 16.22 -3.04 -9.87
CA PRO A 204 16.75 -3.93 -8.85
C PRO A 204 17.40 -3.18 -7.67
N GLY A 205 17.01 -3.54 -6.45
CA GLY A 205 17.46 -2.91 -5.20
C GLY A 205 16.53 -1.77 -4.71
N ASP A 206 15.55 -1.36 -5.50
CA ASP A 206 14.53 -0.42 -5.05
C ASP A 206 13.54 -1.11 -4.10
N VAL A 207 13.27 -0.50 -2.94
CA VAL A 207 12.16 -0.87 -2.06
C VAL A 207 11.14 0.26 -2.06
N LEU A 208 10.01 0.03 -2.73
CA LEU A 208 8.86 0.93 -2.71
C LEU A 208 8.02 0.66 -1.46
N SER A 209 7.74 1.69 -0.68
CA SER A 209 6.90 1.64 0.50
C SER A 209 5.74 2.61 0.34
N PHE A 210 4.51 2.19 0.66
CA PHE A 210 3.35 3.08 0.53
C PHE A 210 2.23 2.75 1.52
N ASN A 211 1.41 3.76 1.78
CA ASN A 211 0.23 3.68 2.63
C ASN A 211 -0.93 3.01 1.88
N ASN A 212 -1.15 1.72 2.13
CA ASN A 212 -2.22 0.92 1.50
C ASN A 212 -3.64 1.31 1.96
N LEU A 213 -3.76 2.16 2.99
CA LEU A 213 -5.06 2.74 3.37
C LEU A 213 -5.40 3.99 2.55
N ARG A 214 -4.39 4.67 1.97
CA ARG A 214 -4.54 5.96 1.26
C ARG A 214 -4.33 5.83 -0.25
N MET A 215 -3.28 5.13 -0.65
CA MET A 215 -2.80 5.09 -2.03
C MET A 215 -3.50 3.98 -2.82
N LEU A 216 -3.99 4.30 -4.02
CA LEU A 216 -4.21 3.25 -5.02
C LEU A 216 -2.90 3.03 -5.76
N HIS A 217 -2.62 1.76 -6.05
CA HIS A 217 -1.45 1.37 -6.81
C HIS A 217 -1.83 0.36 -7.90
N GLY A 218 -1.02 0.26 -8.94
CA GLY A 218 -1.25 -0.62 -10.06
C GLY A 218 0.03 -0.84 -10.84
N ARG A 219 -0.08 -1.55 -11.97
CA ARG A 219 1.05 -1.87 -12.83
C ARG A 219 0.61 -2.02 -14.28
N THR A 220 1.38 -1.49 -15.23
CA THR A 220 1.17 -1.79 -16.65
C THR A 220 1.51 -3.26 -16.97
N GLY A 221 0.88 -3.81 -18.00
CA GLY A 221 1.23 -5.16 -18.48
C GLY A 221 2.70 -5.23 -18.91
N TYR A 222 3.29 -6.41 -18.88
CA TYR A 222 4.70 -6.61 -19.24
C TYR A 222 4.92 -7.97 -19.89
N ASP A 223 6.03 -8.12 -20.59
CA ASP A 223 6.41 -9.43 -21.14
C ASP A 223 7.19 -10.20 -20.09
N ASP A 224 6.79 -11.45 -19.83
CA ASP A 224 7.47 -12.36 -18.92
C ASP A 224 7.92 -13.60 -19.69
N SER A 225 9.21 -13.94 -19.61
CA SER A 225 9.80 -15.12 -20.26
C SER A 225 10.98 -15.64 -19.45
N GLU A 226 11.49 -16.83 -19.76
CA GLU A 226 12.66 -17.40 -19.08
C GLU A 226 13.89 -16.47 -19.07
N ARG A 227 14.00 -15.58 -20.07
CA ARG A 227 15.09 -14.61 -20.20
C ARG A 227 14.69 -13.18 -19.82
N ASN A 228 13.44 -12.96 -19.42
CA ASN A 228 12.88 -11.66 -19.09
C ASN A 228 11.96 -11.79 -17.88
N VAL A 229 12.57 -11.83 -16.69
CA VAL A 229 11.88 -12.08 -15.42
C VAL A 229 11.56 -10.76 -14.73
N ARG A 230 10.39 -10.71 -14.09
CA ARG A 230 10.08 -9.71 -13.06
C ARG A 230 9.89 -10.41 -11.72
N HIS A 231 10.66 -10.01 -10.73
CA HIS A 231 10.58 -10.55 -9.38
C HIS A 231 10.51 -9.43 -8.35
N ILE A 232 9.36 -9.35 -7.68
CA ILE A 232 9.17 -8.48 -6.53
C ILE A 232 8.85 -9.32 -5.31
N VAL A 233 9.52 -9.03 -4.20
CA VAL A 233 9.15 -9.56 -2.88
C VAL A 233 8.36 -8.49 -2.15
N GLY A 234 7.20 -8.87 -1.61
CA GLY A 234 6.33 -7.98 -0.87
C GLY A 234 6.08 -8.44 0.55
N GLY A 235 5.69 -7.49 1.39
CA GLY A 235 5.28 -7.73 2.77
C GLY A 235 4.55 -6.52 3.32
N PHE A 236 3.92 -6.69 4.47
CA PHE A 236 3.12 -5.63 5.08
C PHE A 236 3.59 -5.32 6.50
N VAL A 237 3.31 -4.10 6.95
CA VAL A 237 3.40 -3.68 8.36
C VAL A 237 2.20 -2.80 8.71
N ASP A 238 1.93 -2.66 10.00
CA ASP A 238 0.80 -1.89 10.50
C ASP A 238 1.23 -0.51 11.03
N TRP A 239 0.40 0.52 10.81
CA TRP A 239 0.72 1.93 11.08
C TRP A 239 0.95 2.22 12.57
N ASP A 240 0.23 1.54 13.45
CA ASP A 240 0.42 1.66 14.89
C ASP A 240 1.84 1.27 15.32
N ILE A 241 2.38 0.19 14.72
CA ILE A 241 3.76 -0.25 14.95
C ILE A 241 4.75 0.72 14.31
N VAL A 242 4.49 1.19 13.09
CA VAL A 242 5.30 2.23 12.43
C VAL A 242 5.40 3.48 13.31
N TYR A 243 4.26 4.02 13.75
CA TYR A 243 4.23 5.22 14.59
C TYR A 243 4.85 4.98 15.97
N SER A 244 4.70 3.78 16.53
CA SER A 244 5.38 3.40 17.77
C SER A 244 6.89 3.51 17.60
N ARG A 245 7.44 2.92 16.53
CA ARG A 245 8.87 2.99 16.24
C ARG A 245 9.35 4.41 15.99
N MET A 246 8.59 5.21 15.24
CA MET A 246 8.91 6.63 15.00
C MET A 246 9.01 7.42 16.31
N ARG A 247 8.07 7.24 17.25
CA ARG A 247 8.12 7.91 18.56
C ARG A 247 9.35 7.53 19.37
N VAL A 248 9.76 6.25 19.32
CA VAL A 248 10.99 5.78 19.98
C VAL A 248 12.23 6.44 19.37
N LEU A 249 12.32 6.48 18.04
CA LEU A 249 13.45 7.09 17.33
C LEU A 249 13.56 8.59 17.62
N LYS A 250 12.44 9.33 17.54
CA LYS A 250 12.40 10.79 17.83
C LYS A 250 12.87 11.10 19.25
N ARG A 251 12.47 10.29 20.24
CA ARG A 251 12.92 10.47 21.62
C ARG A 251 14.43 10.24 21.75
N ALA A 252 14.98 9.24 21.06
CA ALA A 252 16.40 8.96 21.11
C ALA A 252 17.23 10.10 20.50
N THR A 253 16.78 10.69 19.39
CA THR A 253 17.44 11.85 18.76
C THR A 253 17.47 13.06 19.70
N VAL A 254 16.34 13.40 20.34
CA VAL A 254 16.27 14.52 21.30
C VAL A 254 17.21 14.31 22.48
N SER A 255 17.28 13.09 23.03
CA SER A 255 18.19 12.81 24.15
C SER A 255 19.67 12.91 23.77
N ILE A 256 20.04 12.63 22.51
CA ILE A 256 21.42 12.83 22.02
C ILE A 256 21.73 14.33 21.95
N GLU A 257 20.85 15.14 21.36
CA GLU A 257 21.02 16.60 21.24
C GLU A 257 21.12 17.28 22.62
N GLU A 258 20.29 16.87 23.60
CA GLU A 258 20.35 17.37 24.98
C GLU A 258 21.69 17.03 25.66
N THR A 259 22.22 15.82 25.41
CA THR A 259 23.49 15.37 26.00
C THR A 259 24.69 16.09 25.36
N GLU A 260 24.66 16.31 24.03
CA GLU A 260 25.68 17.06 23.31
C GLU A 260 25.68 18.55 23.70
N SER A 261 24.50 19.17 23.85
CA SER A 261 24.36 20.55 24.32
C SER A 261 24.88 20.72 25.75
N ALA A 262 24.58 19.78 26.66
CA ALA A 262 25.11 19.80 28.03
C ALA A 262 26.64 19.64 28.07
N GLY A 263 27.21 18.79 27.21
CA GLY A 263 28.66 18.60 27.09
C GLY A 263 29.40 19.83 26.57
N GLN A 264 28.82 20.54 25.60
CA GLN A 264 29.39 21.79 25.08
C GLN A 264 29.34 22.94 26.10
N HIS A 265 28.27 23.03 26.90
CA HIS A 265 28.20 24.05 27.96
C HIS A 265 29.23 23.86 29.07
N MET A 266 29.62 22.61 29.40
CA MET A 266 30.70 22.40 30.36
C MET A 266 32.10 22.66 29.79
N ALA A 267 32.31 22.47 28.48
CA ALA A 267 33.61 22.69 27.84
C ALA A 267 33.96 24.18 27.67
N VAL A 268 32.97 25.08 27.70
CA VAL A 268 33.16 26.55 27.60
C VAL A 268 33.42 27.19 28.98
N GLN A 269 33.26 26.44 30.07
CA GLN A 269 33.51 26.91 31.44
C GLN A 269 34.81 26.40 32.06
N ALA A 270 35.71 25.81 31.26
CA ALA A 270 37.02 25.31 31.68
C ALA A 270 38.16 26.20 31.17
#